data_AF-A0A1V6B3P3-F1
#
_entry.id   AF-A0A1V6B3P3-F1
#
_cell.length_a   1.000
_cell.length_b   1.000
_cell.length_c   1.000
_cell.angle_alpha   90.00
_cell.angle_beta   90.00
_cell.angle_gamma   90.00
#
_symmetry.space_group_name_H-M   'P 1'
#
loop_
_entity.id
_entity.type
_entity.pdbx_description
1 polymer ?
#
loop_
_entity_poly.entity_id
_entity_poly.type
_entity_poly.pdbx_seq_one_letter_code
_entity_poly.pdbx_strand_id
1 'polypeptide(L)'
;MTARLLLVNCYRENAAKKIDPYREWIQAGARDLGLKLEILAKFDLGPLPGGDYDGLIVSGSRQMIGRGQVEAGLLDFLRTNRRPLLGVCYGHQALARAFGGLAGKDAATHRGDEMIHLEAPDALFAGFPASFPMSESHEEIVARDEALEKEFLVLAAGDSGRVEAVRHRDLPFYGVQFHPERSGDPGRRLLANFLGLIP
;
A
#
# COMPACT_ATOMS: atom_id res chain seq x y z
N MET A 1 -3.14 4.04 -25.18
CA MET A 1 -4.23 3.99 -24.18
C MET A 1 -3.73 4.71 -22.93
N THR A 2 -4.59 5.43 -22.21
CA THR A 2 -4.21 6.12 -20.96
C THR A 2 -4.69 5.25 -19.81
N ALA A 3 -3.79 4.79 -18.93
CA ALA A 3 -4.17 4.04 -17.75
C ALA A 3 -4.80 4.96 -16.70
N ARG A 4 -5.80 4.47 -15.97
CA ARG A 4 -6.53 5.19 -14.93
C ARG A 4 -6.21 4.58 -13.57
N LEU A 5 -5.53 5.34 -12.71
CA LEU A 5 -5.19 4.89 -11.36
C LEU A 5 -6.08 5.58 -10.34
N LEU A 6 -6.85 4.80 -9.59
CA LEU A 6 -7.63 5.29 -8.47
C LEU A 6 -6.72 5.47 -7.25
N LEU A 7 -6.63 6.69 -6.73
CA LEU A 7 -5.94 7.00 -5.47
C LEU A 7 -6.98 7.29 -4.38
N VAL A 8 -7.13 6.37 -3.43
CA VAL A 8 -8.01 6.51 -2.27
C VAL A 8 -7.25 7.21 -1.16
N ASN A 9 -7.69 8.43 -0.81
CA ASN A 9 -7.08 9.24 0.24
C ASN A 9 -7.71 8.94 1.60
N CYS A 10 -6.96 8.27 2.47
CA CYS A 10 -7.35 7.95 3.84
C CYS A 10 -6.97 9.06 4.84
N TYR A 11 -6.36 10.16 4.42
CA TYR A 11 -6.11 11.33 5.29
C TYR A 11 -7.39 12.15 5.48
N ARG A 12 -7.61 12.62 6.71
CA ARG A 12 -8.77 13.47 7.09
C ARG A 12 -8.35 14.91 7.32
N GLU A 13 -7.30 15.11 8.10
CA GLU A 13 -6.72 16.43 8.35
C GLU A 13 -5.67 16.78 7.29
N ASN A 14 -5.72 18.01 6.77
CA ASN A 14 -4.80 18.49 5.72
C ASN A 14 -4.71 17.51 4.54
N ALA A 15 -5.83 16.86 4.20
CA ALA A 15 -5.88 15.72 3.29
C ALA A 15 -5.29 16.01 1.91
N ALA A 16 -5.49 17.23 1.38
CA ALA A 16 -4.88 17.69 0.13
C ALA A 16 -3.35 17.68 0.23
N LYS A 17 -2.79 18.41 1.21
CA LYS A 17 -1.34 18.49 1.42
C LYS A 17 -0.70 17.12 1.72
N LYS A 18 -1.42 16.24 2.41
CA LYS A 18 -0.92 14.91 2.78
C LYS A 18 -0.91 13.92 1.63
N ILE A 19 -1.78 14.10 0.63
CA ILE A 19 -1.83 13.21 -0.53
C ILE A 19 -0.92 13.68 -1.67
N ASP A 20 -0.47 14.94 -1.66
CA ASP A 20 0.42 15.48 -2.71
C ASP A 20 1.68 14.63 -2.93
N PRO A 21 2.40 14.12 -1.91
CA PRO A 21 3.53 13.23 -2.12
C PRO A 21 3.19 11.95 -2.90
N TYR A 22 1.99 11.39 -2.69
CA TYR A 22 1.53 10.24 -3.48
C TYR A 22 1.34 10.62 -4.94
N ARG A 23 0.74 11.79 -5.21
CA ARG A 23 0.53 12.27 -6.59
C ARG A 23 1.84 12.49 -7.31
N GLU A 24 2.79 13.17 -6.65
CA GLU A 24 4.11 13.44 -7.20
C GLU A 24 4.88 12.15 -7.49
N TRP A 25 4.85 11.21 -6.55
CA TRP A 25 5.44 9.88 -6.69
C TRP A 25 4.84 9.11 -7.86
N ILE A 26 3.51 9.01 -7.92
CA ILE A 26 2.78 8.34 -9.00
C ILE A 26 3.11 8.95 -10.36
N GLN A 27 3.07 10.27 -10.48
CA GLN A 27 3.38 10.97 -11.72
C GLN A 27 4.85 10.81 -12.12
N ALA A 28 5.78 10.79 -11.16
CA ALA A 28 7.19 10.55 -11.44
C ALA A 28 7.41 9.13 -11.99
N GLY A 29 6.86 8.10 -11.34
CA GLY A 29 6.98 6.72 -11.84
C GLY A 29 6.34 6.52 -13.21
N ALA A 30 5.17 7.13 -13.46
CA ALA A 30 4.55 7.09 -14.79
C ALA A 30 5.44 7.73 -15.87
N ARG A 31 6.08 8.88 -15.57
CA ARG A 31 7.03 9.54 -16.48
C ARG A 31 8.26 8.67 -16.75
N ASP A 32 8.84 8.07 -15.72
CA ASP A 32 10.03 7.22 -15.83
C ASP A 32 9.76 6.00 -16.73
N LEU A 33 8.52 5.52 -16.79
CA LEU A 33 8.07 4.43 -17.65
C LEU A 33 7.54 4.88 -19.02
N GLY A 34 7.44 6.18 -19.29
CA GLY A 34 6.80 6.71 -20.50
C GLY A 34 5.30 6.41 -20.59
N LEU A 35 4.63 6.13 -19.46
CA LEU A 35 3.22 5.81 -19.39
C LEU A 35 2.36 7.08 -19.36
N LYS A 36 1.26 7.06 -20.12
CA LYS A 36 0.18 8.03 -19.95
C LYS A 36 -0.74 7.54 -18.85
N LEU A 37 -0.76 8.25 -17.72
CA LEU A 37 -1.52 7.89 -16.53
C LEU A 37 -2.42 9.04 -16.08
N GLU A 38 -3.69 8.74 -15.80
CA GLU A 38 -4.64 9.63 -15.16
C GLU A 38 -4.84 9.21 -13.70
N ILE A 39 -4.69 10.16 -12.76
CA ILE A 39 -4.93 9.89 -11.33
C ILE A 39 -6.36 10.31 -10.99
N LEU A 40 -7.23 9.33 -10.80
CA LEU A 40 -8.57 9.50 -10.26
C LEU A 40 -8.46 9.54 -8.74
N ALA A 41 -8.33 10.72 -8.16
CA ALA A 41 -8.23 10.84 -6.72
C ALA A 41 -9.59 10.98 -6.07
N LYS A 42 -9.85 10.19 -5.03
CA LYS A 42 -11.05 10.29 -4.21
C LYS A 42 -10.69 10.80 -2.82
N PHE A 43 -11.24 11.95 -2.46
CA PHE A 43 -10.98 12.66 -1.20
C PHE A 43 -12.09 12.45 -0.15
N ASP A 44 -13.26 11.99 -0.57
CA ASP A 44 -14.41 11.68 0.28
C ASP A 44 -14.74 10.18 0.24
N LEU A 45 -15.50 9.71 1.22
CA LEU A 45 -16.02 8.33 1.28
C LEU A 45 -17.40 8.20 0.65
N GLY A 46 -17.72 9.04 -0.34
CA GLY A 46 -18.88 8.78 -1.17
C GLY A 46 -18.76 7.41 -1.87
N PRO A 47 -19.79 6.96 -2.59
CA PRO A 47 -19.71 5.73 -3.36
C PRO A 47 -18.41 5.67 -4.17
N LEU A 48 -17.66 4.58 -3.99
CA LEU A 48 -16.43 4.36 -4.76
C LEU A 48 -16.82 4.11 -6.22
N PRO A 49 -16.02 4.60 -7.19
CA PRO A 49 -16.39 4.52 -8.60
C PRO A 49 -16.53 3.05 -9.02
N GLY A 50 -17.63 2.77 -9.74
CA GLY A 50 -17.86 1.46 -10.33
C GLY A 50 -16.98 1.27 -11.56
N GLY A 51 -15.91 0.49 -11.43
CA GLY A 51 -15.24 -0.20 -12.55
C GLY A 51 -14.41 0.63 -13.53
N ASP A 52 -14.32 1.95 -13.38
CA ASP A 52 -13.64 2.85 -14.32
C ASP A 52 -12.20 3.22 -13.89
N TYR A 53 -11.44 2.21 -13.48
CA TYR A 53 -10.00 2.31 -13.18
C TYR A 53 -9.31 0.97 -13.44
N ASP A 54 -8.01 1.06 -13.75
CA ASP A 54 -7.16 -0.08 -14.10
C ASP A 54 -6.36 -0.58 -12.89
N GLY A 55 -6.03 0.32 -11.95
CA GLY A 55 -5.36 -0.02 -10.70
C GLY A 55 -5.75 0.92 -9.55
N LEU A 56 -5.45 0.49 -8.33
CA LEU A 56 -5.84 1.16 -7.09
C LEU A 56 -4.63 1.33 -6.17
N ILE A 57 -4.46 2.53 -5.61
CA ILE A 57 -3.58 2.79 -4.47
C ILE A 57 -4.41 3.29 -3.30
N VAL A 58 -4.23 2.68 -2.14
CA VAL A 58 -4.82 3.11 -0.87
C VAL A 58 -3.72 3.73 -0.02
N SER A 59 -3.86 5.02 0.28
CA SER A 59 -2.82 5.78 0.97
C SER A 59 -2.64 5.38 2.43
N GLY A 60 -1.57 5.89 3.04
CA GLY A 60 -1.46 5.98 4.49
C GLY A 60 -2.56 6.86 5.12
N SER A 61 -2.57 6.89 6.44
CA SER A 61 -3.46 7.74 7.24
C SER A 61 -2.80 8.11 8.58
N ARG A 62 -3.43 9.01 9.33
CA ARG A 62 -3.19 9.19 10.77
C ARG A 62 -4.18 8.41 11.64
N GLN A 63 -5.17 7.76 11.01
CA GLN A 63 -6.12 6.91 11.70
C GLN A 63 -5.45 5.61 12.15
N MET A 64 -5.97 5.04 13.24
CA MET A 64 -5.52 3.79 13.83
C MET A 64 -6.59 2.72 13.64
N ILE A 65 -6.37 1.83 12.68
CA ILE A 65 -7.33 0.78 12.34
C ILE A 65 -7.53 -0.21 13.49
N GLY A 66 -6.49 -0.45 14.31
CA GLY A 66 -6.59 -1.29 15.51
C GLY A 66 -7.52 -0.71 16.57
N ARG A 67 -7.79 0.60 16.52
CA ARG A 67 -8.76 1.30 17.37
C ARG A 67 -10.15 1.44 16.73
N GLY A 68 -10.39 0.74 15.62
CA GLY A 68 -11.64 0.81 14.87
C GLY A 68 -11.83 2.11 14.10
N GLN A 69 -10.78 2.92 13.94
CA GLN A 69 -10.82 4.12 13.09
C GLN A 69 -10.68 3.70 11.64
N VAL A 70 -11.80 3.24 11.09
CA VAL A 70 -11.88 2.77 9.70
C VAL A 70 -12.95 3.52 8.97
N GLU A 71 -12.61 3.92 7.76
CA GLU A 71 -13.55 4.48 6.82
C GLU A 71 -14.72 3.54 6.54
N ALA A 72 -15.94 4.08 6.70
CA ALA A 72 -17.14 3.34 6.33
C ALA A 72 -17.06 2.84 4.88
N GLY A 73 -17.30 1.55 4.68
CA GLY A 73 -17.29 0.89 3.38
C GLY A 73 -15.90 0.58 2.80
N LEU A 74 -14.80 1.04 3.41
CA LEU A 74 -13.45 0.76 2.87
C LEU A 74 -13.16 -0.73 2.83
N LEU A 75 -13.38 -1.47 3.93
CA LEU A 75 -13.08 -2.90 3.95
C LEU A 75 -13.91 -3.70 2.94
N ASP A 76 -15.19 -3.35 2.77
CA ASP A 76 -16.06 -3.99 1.78
C ASP A 76 -15.64 -3.66 0.35
N PHE A 77 -15.18 -2.42 0.10
CA PHE A 77 -14.60 -2.05 -1.17
C PHE A 77 -13.33 -2.85 -1.48
N LEU A 78 -12.42 -3.02 -0.51
CA LEU A 78 -11.21 -3.82 -0.70
C LEU A 78 -11.54 -5.28 -1.03
N ARG A 79 -12.56 -5.86 -0.36
CA ARG A 79 -13.04 -7.23 -0.63
C ARG A 79 -13.66 -7.41 -2.02
N THR A 80 -14.30 -6.38 -2.54
CA THR A 80 -15.04 -6.43 -3.82
C THR A 80 -14.19 -5.99 -5.01
N ASN A 81 -13.09 -5.28 -4.79
CA ASN A 81 -12.13 -4.94 -5.84
C ASN A 81 -11.56 -6.20 -6.50
N ARG A 82 -11.21 -6.10 -7.78
CA ARG A 82 -10.49 -7.17 -8.53
C ARG A 82 -9.32 -6.62 -9.35
N ARG A 83 -9.12 -5.30 -9.36
CA ARG A 83 -8.01 -4.63 -10.05
C ARG A 83 -6.73 -4.69 -9.21
N PRO A 84 -5.53 -4.62 -9.82
CA PRO A 84 -4.29 -4.45 -9.09
C PRO A 84 -4.38 -3.38 -8.00
N LEU A 85 -3.95 -3.73 -6.79
CA LEU A 85 -4.10 -2.88 -5.60
C LEU A 85 -2.77 -2.80 -4.84
N LEU A 86 -2.36 -1.58 -4.49
CA LEU A 86 -1.25 -1.33 -3.56
C LEU A 86 -1.74 -0.54 -2.34
N GLY A 87 -1.74 -1.18 -1.18
CA GLY A 87 -2.03 -0.56 0.12
C GLY A 87 -0.75 -0.08 0.79
N VAL A 88 -0.68 1.18 1.18
CA VAL A 88 0.52 1.78 1.80
C VAL A 88 0.24 2.13 3.26
N CYS A 89 1.06 1.66 4.19
CA CYS A 89 0.97 1.88 5.62
C CYS A 89 -0.44 1.55 6.15
N TYR A 90 -1.30 2.56 6.41
CA TYR A 90 -2.71 2.35 6.74
C TYR A 90 -3.45 1.50 5.68
N GLY A 91 -3.19 1.70 4.39
CA GLY A 91 -3.78 0.89 3.32
C GLY A 91 -3.35 -0.59 3.39
N HIS A 92 -2.12 -0.88 3.81
CA HIS A 92 -1.65 -2.24 4.05
C HIS A 92 -2.40 -2.89 5.23
N GLN A 93 -2.59 -2.13 6.31
CA GLN A 93 -3.32 -2.59 7.48
C GLN A 93 -4.80 -2.81 7.16
N ALA A 94 -5.44 -1.88 6.43
CA ALA A 94 -6.80 -2.01 5.96
C ALA A 94 -6.99 -3.23 5.05
N LEU A 95 -6.02 -3.50 4.19
CA LEU A 95 -6.03 -4.69 3.34
C LEU A 95 -5.95 -5.98 4.18
N ALA A 96 -5.04 -6.08 5.14
CA ALA A 96 -4.96 -7.23 6.03
C ALA A 96 -6.29 -7.44 6.80
N ARG A 97 -6.84 -6.37 7.37
CA ARG A 97 -8.10 -6.39 8.13
C ARG A 97 -9.31 -6.77 7.28
N ALA A 98 -9.35 -6.34 6.01
CA ALA A 98 -10.42 -6.70 5.09
C ALA A 98 -10.53 -8.22 4.91
N PHE A 99 -9.40 -8.93 4.98
CA PHE A 99 -9.31 -10.38 4.78
C PHE A 99 -9.08 -11.15 6.09
N GLY A 100 -9.43 -10.55 7.24
CA GLY A 100 -9.44 -11.25 8.53
C GLY A 100 -8.12 -11.20 9.32
N GLY A 101 -7.06 -10.63 8.75
CA GLY A 101 -5.82 -10.36 9.49
C GLY A 101 -6.03 -9.36 10.63
N LEU A 102 -5.07 -9.34 11.55
CA LEU A 102 -5.04 -8.38 12.66
C LEU A 102 -4.05 -7.26 12.36
N ALA A 103 -4.46 -6.04 12.72
CA ALA A 103 -3.59 -4.88 12.70
C ALA A 103 -3.85 -4.08 13.98
N GLY A 104 -2.79 -3.63 14.63
CA GLY A 104 -2.91 -2.95 15.91
C GLY A 104 -1.58 -2.41 16.41
N LYS A 105 -1.66 -1.75 17.56
CA LYS A 105 -0.53 -1.02 18.14
C LYS A 105 0.67 -1.93 18.39
N ASP A 106 1.83 -1.50 17.91
CA ASP A 106 3.12 -2.13 18.24
C ASP A 106 3.69 -1.61 19.56
N ALA A 107 4.66 -2.34 20.12
CA ALA A 107 5.40 -1.91 21.30
C ALA A 107 6.22 -0.64 21.04
N ALA A 108 6.68 -0.42 19.80
CA ALA A 108 7.47 0.73 19.41
C ALA A 108 6.70 1.70 18.50
N THR A 109 7.22 2.92 18.38
CA THR A 109 6.84 3.84 17.32
C THR A 109 7.96 3.89 16.30
N HIS A 110 7.67 3.53 15.06
CA HIS A 110 8.64 3.45 13.99
C HIS A 110 8.72 4.77 13.25
N ARG A 111 9.93 5.33 13.10
CA ARG A 111 10.18 6.58 12.37
C ARG A 111 11.58 6.57 11.76
N GLY A 112 11.66 7.01 10.50
CA GLY A 112 12.92 7.10 9.78
C GLY A 112 13.08 5.94 8.82
N ASP A 113 14.29 5.72 8.35
CA ASP A 113 14.56 4.65 7.40
C ASP A 113 14.89 3.36 8.15
N GLU A 114 14.23 2.27 7.77
CA GLU A 114 14.48 0.92 8.30
C GLU A 114 14.85 -0.03 7.16
N MET A 115 15.60 -1.08 7.50
CA MET A 115 15.97 -2.12 6.55
C MET A 115 14.82 -3.10 6.38
N ILE A 116 14.44 -3.31 5.12
CA ILE A 116 13.44 -4.27 4.70
C ILE A 116 14.14 -5.47 4.10
N HIS A 117 13.78 -6.67 4.53
CA HIS A 117 14.36 -7.94 4.08
C HIS A 117 13.33 -8.75 3.30
N LEU A 118 13.64 -9.12 2.06
CA LEU A 118 12.78 -9.97 1.26
C LEU A 118 12.82 -11.41 1.78
N GLU A 119 11.65 -12.01 2.02
CA GLU A 119 11.50 -13.43 2.35
C GLU A 119 11.38 -14.29 1.07
N ALA A 120 10.87 -13.70 -0.02
CA ALA A 120 10.73 -14.38 -1.31
C ALA A 120 10.85 -13.40 -2.50
N PRO A 121 11.29 -13.86 -3.67
CA PRO A 121 11.20 -13.08 -4.90
C PRO A 121 9.74 -12.83 -5.28
N ASP A 122 9.43 -11.60 -5.70
CA ASP A 122 8.10 -11.24 -6.19
C ASP A 122 8.21 -10.11 -7.23
N ALA A 123 7.26 -10.05 -8.15
CA ALA A 123 7.23 -9.05 -9.22
C ALA A 123 7.20 -7.61 -8.67
N LEU A 124 6.55 -7.37 -7.52
CA LEU A 124 6.56 -6.04 -6.89
C LEU A 124 7.98 -5.57 -6.54
N PHE A 125 8.86 -6.51 -6.18
CA PHE A 125 10.25 -6.25 -5.78
C PHE A 125 11.26 -6.64 -6.86
N ALA A 126 10.84 -6.71 -8.13
CA ALA A 126 11.74 -6.98 -9.24
C ALA A 126 12.91 -5.98 -9.27
N GLY A 127 14.14 -6.51 -9.31
CA GLY A 127 15.36 -5.72 -9.31
C GLY A 127 15.75 -5.11 -7.96
N PHE A 128 15.10 -5.46 -6.86
CA PHE A 128 15.57 -5.11 -5.53
C PHE A 128 16.66 -6.09 -5.05
N PRO A 129 17.65 -5.61 -4.27
CA PRO A 129 18.51 -6.51 -3.51
C PRO A 129 17.70 -7.26 -2.43
N ALA A 130 18.30 -8.28 -1.82
CA ALA A 130 17.66 -9.04 -0.73
C ALA A 130 17.29 -8.17 0.49
N SER A 131 17.97 -7.03 0.67
CA SER A 131 17.61 -6.06 1.70
C SER A 131 17.87 -4.64 1.23
N PHE A 132 16.96 -3.72 1.55
CA PHE A 132 16.99 -2.33 1.10
C PHE A 132 16.34 -1.39 2.13
N PRO A 133 16.77 -0.12 2.20
CA PRO A 133 16.18 0.86 3.11
C PRO A 133 14.85 1.40 2.56
N MET A 134 13.85 1.51 3.42
CA MET A 134 12.59 2.23 3.14
C MET A 134 12.21 3.12 4.32
N SER A 135 11.52 4.22 4.03
CA SER A 135 11.08 5.17 5.05
C SER A 135 9.80 4.71 5.74
N GLU A 136 9.79 4.69 7.07
CA GLU A 136 8.65 4.32 7.91
C GLU A 136 8.15 5.50 8.77
N SER A 137 6.86 5.48 9.12
CA SER A 137 6.26 6.38 10.12
C SER A 137 4.93 5.81 10.62
N HIS A 138 4.96 4.82 11.50
CA HIS A 138 3.75 4.15 11.99
C HIS A 138 3.85 3.75 13.48
N GLU A 139 2.70 3.45 14.06
CA GLU A 139 2.52 2.96 15.43
C GLU A 139 1.75 1.63 15.47
N GLU A 140 1.21 1.22 14.33
CA GLU A 140 0.45 -0.03 14.19
C GLU A 140 1.12 -0.90 13.15
N ILE A 141 1.13 -2.19 13.40
CA ILE A 141 1.66 -3.22 12.49
C ILE A 141 0.57 -4.24 12.19
N VAL A 142 0.76 -4.99 11.10
CA VAL A 142 -0.01 -6.19 10.82
C VAL A 142 0.63 -7.37 11.56
N ALA A 143 -0.19 -8.13 12.29
CA ALA A 143 0.28 -9.33 12.98
C ALA A 143 0.47 -10.48 11.99
N ARG A 144 1.60 -11.17 12.07
CA ARG A 144 1.84 -12.41 11.35
C ARG A 144 1.18 -13.57 12.11
N ASP A 145 -0.05 -13.90 11.74
CA ASP A 145 -0.81 -15.01 12.31
C ASP A 145 -1.39 -15.92 11.20
N GLU A 146 -1.98 -17.04 11.61
CA GLU A 146 -2.60 -17.99 10.67
C GLU A 146 -3.71 -17.36 9.83
N ALA A 147 -4.43 -16.37 10.37
CA ALA A 147 -5.49 -15.69 9.64
C ALA A 147 -4.92 -14.83 8.50
N LEU A 148 -3.83 -14.10 8.74
CA LEU A 148 -3.10 -13.38 7.70
C LEU A 148 -2.53 -14.35 6.67
N GLU A 149 -1.78 -15.36 7.11
CA GLU A 149 -1.06 -16.26 6.20
C GLU A 149 -1.99 -17.16 5.39
N LYS A 150 -3.24 -17.34 5.81
CA LYS A 150 -4.26 -18.03 5.01
C LYS A 150 -4.58 -17.27 3.71
N GLU A 151 -4.63 -15.94 3.75
CA GLU A 151 -5.05 -15.11 2.61
C GLU A 151 -3.86 -14.46 1.89
N PHE A 152 -2.73 -14.30 2.59
CA PHE A 152 -1.55 -13.61 2.08
C PHE A 152 -0.27 -14.45 2.16
N LEU A 153 0.66 -14.14 1.27
CA LEU A 153 2.07 -14.47 1.39
C LEU A 153 2.81 -13.25 1.96
N VAL A 154 3.59 -13.45 3.01
CA VAL A 154 4.54 -12.44 3.50
C VAL A 154 5.71 -12.37 2.53
N LEU A 155 5.94 -11.19 1.94
CA LEU A 155 6.99 -10.97 0.96
C LEU A 155 8.24 -10.37 1.59
N ALA A 156 8.08 -9.56 2.63
CA ALA A 156 9.18 -8.91 3.31
C ALA A 156 8.89 -8.68 4.79
N ALA A 157 9.97 -8.63 5.57
CA ALA A 157 9.94 -8.34 6.99
C ALA A 157 11.00 -7.30 7.38
N GLY A 158 10.77 -6.60 8.48
CA GLY A 158 11.76 -5.71 9.11
C GLY A 158 12.71 -6.46 10.05
N ASP A 159 13.68 -5.77 10.64
CA ASP A 159 14.68 -6.35 11.56
C ASP A 159 14.06 -7.15 12.73
N SER A 160 12.88 -6.75 13.20
CA SER A 160 12.15 -7.44 14.28
C SER A 160 11.27 -8.61 13.80
N GLY A 161 11.31 -8.96 12.52
CA GLY A 161 10.43 -9.97 11.90
C GLY A 161 9.00 -9.49 11.68
N ARG A 162 8.71 -8.19 11.87
CA ARG A 162 7.39 -7.60 11.59
C ARG A 162 7.07 -7.68 10.10
N VAL A 163 5.79 -7.84 9.78
CA VAL A 163 5.31 -7.93 8.40
C VAL A 163 5.43 -6.56 7.73
N GLU A 164 6.31 -6.47 6.73
CA GLU A 164 6.57 -5.22 6.00
C GLU A 164 5.94 -5.20 4.61
N ALA A 165 5.78 -6.37 3.99
CA ALA A 165 5.08 -6.50 2.74
C ALA A 165 4.32 -7.82 2.63
N VAL A 166 3.15 -7.77 1.99
CA VAL A 166 2.32 -8.93 1.70
C VAL A 166 1.82 -8.90 0.26
N ARG A 167 1.58 -10.09 -0.29
CA ARG A 167 0.81 -10.28 -1.52
C ARG A 167 -0.36 -11.20 -1.23
N HIS A 168 -1.56 -10.83 -1.68
CA HIS A 168 -2.71 -11.72 -1.60
C HIS A 168 -2.47 -12.96 -2.46
N ARG A 169 -2.89 -14.14 -1.99
CA ARG A 169 -2.64 -15.41 -2.69
C ARG A 169 -3.30 -15.45 -4.06
N ASP A 170 -4.58 -15.07 -4.12
CA ASP A 170 -5.41 -15.19 -5.33
C ASP A 170 -5.73 -13.88 -6.08
N LEU A 171 -5.50 -12.72 -5.46
CA LEU A 171 -5.86 -11.40 -6.00
C LEU A 171 -4.58 -10.61 -6.27
N PRO A 172 -4.57 -9.68 -7.25
CA PRO A 172 -3.39 -8.88 -7.60
C PRO A 172 -3.13 -7.76 -6.58
N PHE A 173 -3.17 -8.09 -5.29
CA PHE A 173 -3.14 -7.13 -4.20
C PHE A 173 -1.83 -7.23 -3.46
N TYR A 174 -1.29 -6.07 -3.16
CA TYR A 174 -0.08 -5.88 -2.41
C TYR A 174 -0.34 -4.90 -1.27
N GLY A 175 0.29 -5.14 -0.14
CA GLY A 175 0.35 -4.18 0.96
C GLY A 175 1.79 -4.00 1.39
N VAL A 176 2.19 -2.76 1.67
CA VAL A 176 3.50 -2.41 2.24
C VAL A 176 3.33 -1.51 3.45
N GLN A 177 4.06 -1.78 4.54
CA GLN A 177 3.94 -1.03 5.80
C GLN A 177 4.76 0.28 5.78
N PHE A 178 5.86 0.30 5.03
CA PHE A 178 6.67 1.49 4.74
C PHE A 178 6.03 2.44 3.71
N HIS A 179 6.66 3.60 3.51
CA HIS A 179 6.22 4.69 2.64
C HIS A 179 7.07 4.78 1.36
N PRO A 180 6.74 4.06 0.28
CA PRO A 180 7.49 4.13 -0.97
C PRO A 180 7.46 5.54 -1.58
N GLU A 181 6.40 6.33 -1.35
CA GLU A 181 6.29 7.72 -1.80
C GLU A 181 7.30 8.66 -1.11
N ARG A 182 7.97 8.20 -0.06
CA ARG A 182 8.99 8.94 0.71
C ARG A 182 10.38 8.32 0.61
N SER A 183 10.53 7.23 -0.14
CA SER A 183 11.74 6.38 -0.12
C SER A 183 12.64 6.57 -1.34
N GLY A 184 12.58 7.71 -2.03
CA GLY A 184 13.47 8.03 -3.15
C GLY A 184 13.47 6.99 -4.27
N ASP A 185 14.66 6.56 -4.70
CA ASP A 185 14.86 5.65 -5.84
C ASP A 185 14.26 4.24 -5.61
N PRO A 186 14.46 3.58 -4.44
CA PRO A 186 13.72 2.36 -4.10
C PRO A 186 12.20 2.53 -4.22
N GLY A 187 11.68 3.65 -3.69
CA GLY A 187 10.27 4.00 -3.80
C GLY A 187 9.76 4.11 -5.24
N ARG A 188 10.52 4.78 -6.12
CA ARG A 188 10.18 4.90 -7.55
C ARG A 188 10.23 3.55 -8.26
N ARG A 189 11.19 2.68 -7.91
CA ARG A 189 11.28 1.32 -8.50
C ARG A 189 10.09 0.45 -8.11
N LEU A 190 9.67 0.47 -6.84
CA LEU A 190 8.49 -0.27 -6.38
C LEU A 190 7.23 0.17 -7.15
N LEU A 191 7.06 1.49 -7.32
CA LEU A 191 5.96 2.02 -8.11
C LEU A 191 6.02 1.55 -9.56
N ALA A 192 7.19 1.60 -10.19
CA ALA A 192 7.35 1.17 -11.57
C ALA A 192 6.96 -0.30 -11.74
N ASN A 193 7.40 -1.15 -10.81
CA ASN A 193 7.01 -2.56 -10.79
C ASN A 193 5.49 -2.72 -10.63
N PHE A 194 4.87 -2.00 -9.68
CA PHE A 194 3.41 -2.04 -9.49
C PHE A 194 2.64 -1.57 -10.73
N LEU A 195 3.04 -0.47 -11.35
CA LEU A 195 2.41 0.05 -12.58
C LEU A 195 2.56 -0.95 -13.74
N GLY A 196 3.64 -1.72 -13.80
CA GLY A 196 3.83 -2.81 -14.76
C GLY A 196 2.92 -4.02 -14.54
N LEU A 197 2.24 -4.12 -13.39
CA LEU A 197 1.23 -5.14 -13.10
C LEU A 197 -0.19 -4.71 -13.50
N ILE A 198 -0.36 -3.45 -13.92
CA ILE A 198 -1.64 -2.94 -14.42
C ILE A 198 -1.79 -3.37 -15.90
N PRO A 199 -2.92 -4.02 -16.28
CA PRO A 199 -3.16 -4.50 -17.65
C PRO A 199 -3.19 -3.42 -18.74
#